data_AF-A0A2T6DHD2-F1
#
_entry.id   AF-A0A2T6DHD2-F1
#
_cell.length_a   1.000
_cell.length_b   1.000
_cell.length_c   1.000
_cell.angle_alpha   90.00
_cell.angle_beta   90.00
_cell.angle_gamma   90.00
#
_symmetry.space_group_name_H-M   'P 1'
#
loop_
_entity.id
_entity.type
_entity.pdbx_description
1 polymer ?
#
loop_
_entity_poly.entity_id
_entity_poly.type
_entity_poly.pdbx_seq_one_letter_code
_entity_poly.pdbx_strand_id
1 'polypeptide(L)'
;MAWQIQITRAKPNPAGKDKSHGYPIPEQLLGEWVDLKNVGDAAVNLSTLHLANAQFGPACQLRKEAQIYWNGPSSVILQPGESVRVHTGREVNAWRMPQEDRNGVHYNSYANRGSFVLNNECGDILSVWWQGQDQQWHREDAASYDPYPPEGQALQRSGDKLVPAYSYASR
;
A
#
# COMPACT_ATOMS: atom_id res chain seq x y z
N MET A 1 8.95 2.08 24.92
CA MET A 1 9.55 2.06 23.58
C MET A 1 8.97 0.88 22.83
N ALA A 2 8.18 1.18 21.81
CA ALA A 2 7.51 0.21 20.97
C ALA A 2 7.55 0.75 19.54
N TRP A 3 7.84 -0.12 18.57
CA TRP A 3 7.68 0.25 17.18
C TRP A 3 6.18 0.41 16.88
N GLN A 4 5.84 1.30 15.95
CA GLN A 4 4.47 1.52 15.50
C GLN A 4 4.48 1.82 14.01
N ILE A 5 3.67 1.12 13.22
CA ILE A 5 3.63 1.29 11.76
C ILE A 5 2.29 1.84 11.32
N GLN A 6 2.33 2.80 10.41
CA GLN A 6 1.14 3.45 9.88
C GLN A 6 1.15 3.45 8.35
N ILE A 7 0.02 3.07 7.75
CA ILE A 7 -0.31 3.33 6.34
C ILE A 7 -0.58 4.83 6.21
N THR A 8 0.27 5.55 5.49
CA THR A 8 0.18 7.03 5.42
C THR A 8 -0.35 7.54 4.09
N ARG A 9 -0.11 6.81 3.00
CA ARG A 9 -0.50 7.17 1.65
C ARG A 9 -0.75 5.92 0.81
N ALA A 10 -1.51 6.04 -0.26
CA ALA A 10 -1.60 5.02 -1.29
C ALA A 10 -1.92 5.67 -2.64
N LYS A 11 -1.52 5.02 -3.73
CA LYS A 11 -1.94 5.37 -5.09
C LYS A 11 -2.60 4.14 -5.70
N PRO A 12 -3.92 3.94 -5.49
CA PRO A 12 -4.62 2.73 -5.96
C PRO A 12 -4.97 2.76 -7.46
N ASN A 13 -5.02 3.95 -8.06
CA ASN A 13 -5.41 4.12 -9.46
C ASN A 13 -4.32 4.84 -10.28
N PRO A 14 -3.26 4.17 -10.71
CA PRO A 14 -2.27 4.75 -11.62
C PRO A 14 -2.87 5.10 -12.98
N ALA A 15 -2.19 6.00 -13.69
CA ALA A 15 -2.63 6.46 -15.00
C ALA A 15 -2.82 5.30 -15.99
N GLY A 16 -3.97 5.29 -16.66
CA GLY A 16 -4.34 4.32 -17.67
C GLY A 16 -4.88 2.99 -17.14
N LYS A 17 -4.83 2.69 -15.83
CA LYS A 17 -5.27 1.39 -15.26
C LYS A 17 -6.71 1.05 -15.65
N ASP A 18 -7.62 1.99 -15.43
CA ASP A 18 -9.05 1.78 -15.71
C ASP A 18 -9.40 1.88 -17.21
N LYS A 19 -8.46 2.31 -18.06
CA LYS A 19 -8.64 2.44 -19.53
C LYS A 19 -8.14 1.20 -20.28
N SER A 20 -7.22 0.45 -19.69
CA SER A 20 -6.83 -0.86 -20.19
C SER A 20 -7.96 -1.86 -19.93
N HIS A 21 -8.80 -2.13 -20.94
CA HIS A 21 -9.73 -3.28 -20.98
C HIS A 21 -8.98 -4.63 -21.05
N GLY A 22 -7.97 -4.83 -20.21
CA GLY A 22 -7.03 -5.95 -20.24
C GLY A 22 -6.18 -6.04 -18.97
N TYR A 23 -5.33 -7.07 -18.89
CA TYR A 23 -4.43 -7.28 -17.75
C TYR A 23 -3.53 -6.05 -17.51
N PRO A 24 -3.39 -5.60 -16.25
CA PRO A 24 -2.56 -4.44 -15.92
C PRO A 24 -1.11 -4.66 -16.37
N ILE A 25 -0.53 -3.67 -17.06
CA ILE A 25 0.86 -3.73 -17.53
C ILE A 25 1.83 -3.48 -16.38
N PRO A 26 3.10 -3.92 -16.47
CA PRO A 26 4.08 -3.75 -15.40
C PRO A 26 4.19 -2.33 -14.85
N GLU A 27 4.14 -1.33 -15.73
CA GLU A 27 4.23 0.09 -15.39
C GLU A 27 3.05 0.53 -14.51
N GLN A 28 1.84 0.03 -14.78
CA GLN A 28 0.66 0.30 -13.96
C GLN A 28 0.79 -0.37 -12.59
N LEU A 29 1.22 -1.63 -12.54
CA LEU A 29 1.43 -2.33 -11.25
C LEU A 29 2.54 -1.67 -10.40
N LEU A 30 3.51 -1.03 -11.03
CA LEU A 30 4.54 -0.25 -10.33
C LEU A 30 4.04 1.14 -9.94
N GLY A 31 3.12 1.73 -10.70
CA GLY A 31 2.45 2.98 -10.35
C GLY A 31 1.37 2.83 -9.26
N GLU A 32 1.02 1.60 -8.89
CA GLU A 32 0.10 1.28 -7.81
C GLU A 32 0.85 0.88 -6.54
N TRP A 33 0.65 1.61 -5.45
CA TRP A 33 1.45 1.43 -4.24
C TRP A 33 0.79 1.90 -2.95
N VAL A 34 1.38 1.48 -1.82
CA VAL A 34 1.02 1.88 -0.45
C VAL A 34 2.28 2.30 0.32
N ASP A 35 2.24 3.44 1.00
CA ASP A 35 3.34 3.90 1.87
C ASP A 35 3.08 3.51 3.32
N LEU A 36 4.04 2.78 3.90
CA LEU A 36 4.12 2.49 5.33
C LEU A 36 5.18 3.39 5.97
N LYS A 37 4.90 3.92 7.16
CA LYS A 37 5.83 4.74 7.93
C LYS A 37 5.97 4.21 9.34
N ASN A 38 7.20 4.15 9.85
CA ASN A 38 7.44 3.94 11.27
C ASN A 38 7.19 5.26 12.01
N VAL A 39 6.10 5.33 12.77
CA VAL A 39 5.71 6.50 13.58
C VAL A 39 6.02 6.30 15.06
N GLY A 40 6.53 5.12 15.44
CA GLY A 40 6.95 4.80 16.80
C GLY A 40 8.35 5.32 17.12
N ASP A 41 8.86 4.91 18.28
CA ASP A 41 10.16 5.33 18.82
C ASP A 41 11.25 4.24 18.72
N ALA A 42 10.92 3.07 18.17
CA ALA A 42 11.83 1.95 17.99
C ALA A 42 11.90 1.50 16.52
N ALA A 43 13.06 1.00 16.11
CA ALA A 43 13.25 0.41 14.80
C ALA A 43 12.47 -0.91 14.65
N VAL A 44 12.04 -1.23 13.43
CA VAL A 44 11.34 -2.48 13.11
C VAL A 44 11.95 -3.15 11.89
N ASN A 45 12.16 -4.47 11.96
CA ASN A 45 12.59 -5.23 10.79
C ASN A 45 11.39 -5.45 9.86
N LEU A 46 11.49 -5.08 8.59
CA LEU A 46 10.36 -5.23 7.66
C LEU A 46 9.92 -6.69 7.51
N SER A 47 10.79 -7.68 7.73
CA SER A 47 10.38 -9.10 7.65
C SER A 47 9.32 -9.52 8.66
N THR A 48 9.07 -8.72 9.71
CA THR A 48 7.98 -8.99 10.65
C THR A 48 6.64 -8.43 10.17
N LEU A 49 6.64 -7.62 9.11
CA LEU A 49 5.48 -6.89 8.62
C LEU A 49 4.94 -7.52 7.34
N HIS A 50 3.62 -7.53 7.26
CA HIS A 50 2.85 -8.03 6.14
C HIS A 50 1.79 -7.01 5.78
N LEU A 51 1.55 -6.82 4.49
CA LEU A 51 0.52 -5.91 4.00
C LEU A 51 -0.57 -6.72 3.32
N ALA A 52 -1.79 -6.44 3.73
CA ALA A 52 -2.99 -7.10 3.28
C ALA A 52 -4.02 -6.11 2.76
N ASN A 53 -4.92 -6.61 1.93
CA ASN A 53 -6.11 -5.88 1.52
C ASN A 53 -7.38 -6.70 1.84
N ALA A 54 -8.53 -6.03 1.84
CA ALA A 54 -9.81 -6.70 1.97
C ALA A 54 -10.24 -7.26 0.61
N GLN A 55 -10.92 -8.41 0.62
CA GLN A 55 -11.56 -8.95 -0.57
C GLN A 55 -13.05 -8.67 -0.54
N PHE A 56 -13.57 -8.16 -1.64
CA PHE A 56 -14.99 -7.86 -1.82
C PHE A 56 -15.62 -8.80 -2.85
N GLY A 57 -16.92 -9.06 -2.70
CA GLY A 57 -17.73 -9.75 -3.70
C GLY A 57 -18.25 -8.79 -4.79
N PRO A 58 -18.98 -9.32 -5.80
CA PRO A 58 -19.48 -8.52 -6.92
C PRO A 58 -20.45 -7.39 -6.56
N ALA A 59 -21.03 -7.39 -5.35
CA ALA A 59 -21.91 -6.33 -4.85
C ALA A 59 -21.21 -5.48 -3.78
N CYS A 60 -19.87 -5.42 -3.82
CA CYS A 60 -19.03 -4.72 -2.85
C CYS A 60 -19.25 -5.13 -1.38
N GLN A 61 -19.74 -6.35 -1.15
CA GLN A 61 -19.82 -6.93 0.19
C GLN A 61 -18.47 -7.53 0.60
N LEU A 62 -18.02 -7.27 1.82
CA LEU A 62 -16.78 -7.82 2.36
C LEU A 62 -16.86 -9.35 2.42
N ARG A 63 -15.90 -10.03 1.79
CA ARG A 63 -15.74 -11.50 1.81
C ARG A 63 -14.61 -11.96 2.71
N LYS A 64 -13.50 -11.22 2.70
CA LYS A 64 -12.34 -11.53 3.53
C LYS A 64 -11.75 -10.23 4.05
N GLU A 65 -11.53 -10.15 5.35
CA GLU A 65 -10.99 -8.95 5.99
C GLU A 65 -9.53 -8.68 5.62
N ALA A 66 -8.73 -9.74 5.42
CA ALA A 66 -7.32 -9.62 5.11
C ALA A 66 -6.83 -10.73 4.17
N GLN A 67 -6.37 -10.35 2.99
CA GLN A 67 -5.54 -11.15 2.11
C GLN A 67 -4.14 -10.54 2.06
N ILE A 68 -3.17 -11.18 2.70
CA ILE A 68 -1.76 -10.77 2.61
C ILE A 68 -1.33 -10.87 1.13
N TYR A 69 -0.75 -9.78 0.62
CA TYR A 69 -0.20 -9.70 -0.72
C TYR A 69 1.27 -9.29 -0.76
N TRP A 70 1.81 -8.81 0.36
CA TRP A 70 3.22 -8.49 0.50
C TRP A 70 3.75 -8.96 1.85
N ASN A 71 4.97 -9.51 1.84
CA ASN A 71 5.77 -9.83 3.02
C ASN A 71 7.02 -8.96 2.97
N GLY A 72 7.39 -8.34 4.09
CA GLY A 72 8.55 -7.46 4.08
C GLY A 72 9.88 -8.20 3.93
N PRO A 73 10.88 -7.55 3.31
CA PRO A 73 12.20 -8.14 3.12
C PRO A 73 12.99 -8.17 4.44
N SER A 74 13.80 -9.20 4.64
CA SER A 74 14.66 -9.37 5.84
C SER A 74 15.88 -8.46 5.88
N SER A 75 16.23 -7.85 4.76
CA SER A 75 17.40 -6.97 4.62
C SER A 75 17.15 -5.53 5.04
N VAL A 76 15.90 -5.16 5.38
CA VAL A 76 15.52 -3.77 5.65
C VAL A 76 15.01 -3.62 7.08
N ILE A 77 15.59 -2.66 7.79
CA ILE A 77 15.14 -2.23 9.12
C ILE A 77 14.66 -0.79 8.96
N LEU A 78 13.40 -0.54 9.27
CA LEU A 78 12.77 0.77 9.19
C LEU A 78 12.98 1.53 10.51
N GLN A 79 13.83 2.56 10.49
CA GLN A 79 14.09 3.41 11.65
C GLN A 79 12.87 4.30 11.97
N PRO A 80 12.75 4.83 13.20
CA PRO A 80 11.75 5.84 13.53
C PRO A 80 11.73 7.00 12.52
N GLY A 81 10.56 7.31 11.98
CA GLY A 81 10.37 8.36 10.98
C GLY A 81 10.59 7.93 9.53
N GLU A 82 11.21 6.77 9.27
CA GLU A 82 11.43 6.26 7.92
C GLU A 82 10.17 5.63 7.32
N SER A 83 10.17 5.53 5.98
CA SER A 83 9.05 5.03 5.20
C SER A 83 9.46 4.05 4.11
N VAL A 84 8.60 3.08 3.84
CA VAL A 84 8.71 2.16 2.72
C VAL A 84 7.48 2.26 1.83
N ARG A 85 7.70 2.35 0.52
CA ARG A 85 6.66 2.21 -0.49
C ARG A 85 6.57 0.78 -0.97
N VAL A 86 5.39 0.18 -0.87
CA VAL A 86 5.11 -1.17 -1.34
C VAL A 86 4.32 -1.08 -2.64
N HIS A 87 4.95 -1.43 -3.75
CA HIS A 87 4.33 -1.50 -5.07
C HIS A 87 3.64 -2.85 -5.28
N THR A 88 2.52 -2.88 -5.99
CA THR A 88 1.83 -4.15 -6.31
C THR A 88 2.52 -4.95 -7.41
N GLY A 89 3.40 -4.29 -8.17
CA GLY A 89 4.24 -4.88 -9.21
C GLY A 89 5.41 -5.73 -8.74
N ARG A 90 6.32 -6.00 -9.68
CA ARG A 90 7.49 -6.85 -9.50
C ARG A 90 8.79 -6.05 -9.54
N GLU A 91 9.72 -6.39 -8.68
CA GLU A 91 11.04 -5.74 -8.59
C GLU A 91 11.83 -5.84 -9.90
N VAL A 92 11.74 -6.97 -10.61
CA VAL A 92 12.41 -7.19 -11.91
C VAL A 92 12.00 -6.18 -12.99
N ASN A 93 10.87 -5.50 -12.78
CA ASN A 93 10.34 -4.48 -13.67
C ASN A 93 10.57 -3.06 -13.15
N ALA A 94 11.19 -2.86 -11.98
CA ALA A 94 11.36 -1.57 -11.32
C ALA A 94 12.04 -0.50 -12.20
N TRP A 95 12.87 -0.91 -13.17
CA TRP A 95 13.48 -0.03 -14.15
C TRP A 95 12.48 0.69 -15.09
N ARG A 96 11.23 0.21 -15.16
CA ARG A 96 10.12 0.78 -15.93
C ARG A 96 9.28 1.77 -15.11
N MET A 97 9.56 1.90 -13.82
CA MET A 97 8.76 2.73 -12.92
C MET A 97 8.96 4.22 -13.22
N PRO A 98 7.89 5.01 -13.35
CA PRO A 98 7.98 6.46 -13.41
C PRO A 98 8.71 7.04 -12.20
N GLN A 99 9.46 8.13 -12.39
CA GLN A 99 10.29 8.69 -11.33
C GLN A 99 9.45 9.21 -10.15
N GLU A 100 8.25 9.72 -10.42
CA GLU A 100 7.30 10.17 -9.41
C GLU A 100 6.87 9.06 -8.45
N ASP A 101 6.75 7.82 -8.94
CA ASP A 101 6.34 6.67 -8.13
C ASP A 101 7.51 6.07 -7.34
N ARG A 102 8.75 6.35 -7.75
CA ARG A 102 9.97 5.91 -7.04
C ARG A 102 10.35 6.80 -5.85
N ASN A 103 9.99 8.08 -5.90
CA ASN A 103 10.48 9.11 -4.99
C ASN A 103 9.57 9.33 -3.76
N GLY A 104 10.14 9.95 -2.71
CA GLY A 104 9.40 10.41 -1.53
C GLY A 104 9.32 9.41 -0.37
N VAL A 105 10.09 8.33 -0.44
CA VAL A 105 10.24 7.31 0.62
C VAL A 105 11.70 6.92 0.78
N HIS A 106 12.03 6.24 1.89
CA HIS A 106 13.38 5.77 2.17
C HIS A 106 13.67 4.45 1.44
N TYR A 107 12.67 3.58 1.35
CA TYR A 107 12.78 2.28 0.71
C TYR A 107 11.64 2.05 -0.27
N ASN A 108 11.94 1.35 -1.37
CA ASN A 108 10.93 0.79 -2.27
C ASN A 108 10.94 -0.73 -2.12
N SER A 109 9.76 -1.33 -2.12
CA SER A 109 9.53 -2.75 -1.93
C SER A 109 8.41 -3.21 -2.85
N TYR A 110 8.36 -4.50 -3.18
CA TYR A 110 7.51 -5.02 -4.25
C TYR A 110 6.76 -6.25 -3.77
N ALA A 111 5.46 -6.30 -4.04
CA ALA A 111 4.62 -7.46 -3.73
C ALA A 111 5.10 -8.72 -4.46
N ASN A 112 5.73 -8.55 -5.64
CA ASN A 112 6.21 -9.64 -6.50
C ASN A 112 5.10 -10.66 -6.84
N ARG A 113 3.83 -10.24 -6.76
CA ARG A 113 2.65 -11.11 -6.82
C ARG A 113 1.85 -10.91 -8.10
N GLY A 114 2.33 -11.53 -9.18
CA GLY A 114 1.58 -11.67 -10.44
C GLY A 114 0.95 -10.36 -10.92
N SER A 115 -0.37 -10.39 -11.13
CA SER A 115 -1.21 -9.26 -11.54
C SER A 115 -2.13 -8.76 -10.41
N PHE A 116 -1.67 -8.85 -9.15
CA PHE A 116 -2.44 -8.31 -8.02
C PHE A 116 -2.65 -6.80 -8.20
N VAL A 117 -3.88 -6.35 -7.98
CA VAL A 117 -4.25 -4.93 -8.00
C VAL A 117 -5.11 -4.58 -6.80
N LEU A 118 -4.98 -3.34 -6.35
CA LEU A 118 -5.89 -2.73 -5.39
C LEU A 118 -7.27 -2.51 -6.02
N ASN A 119 -8.32 -2.66 -5.20
CA ASN A 119 -9.70 -2.59 -5.68
C ASN A 119 -10.14 -1.13 -5.85
N ASN A 120 -10.35 -0.68 -7.10
CA ASN A 120 -10.87 0.66 -7.37
C ASN A 120 -12.41 0.69 -7.37
N GLU A 121 -13.08 -0.40 -7.77
CA GLU A 121 -14.53 -0.43 -7.97
C GLU A 121 -15.32 -0.31 -6.66
N CYS A 122 -14.87 -1.02 -5.62
CA CYS A 122 -15.51 -1.01 -4.30
C CYS A 122 -14.76 -0.15 -3.27
N GLY A 123 -13.63 0.43 -3.66
CA GLY A 123 -12.62 0.86 -2.69
C GLY A 123 -11.92 -0.35 -2.06
N ASP A 124 -11.06 -0.10 -1.08
CA ASP A 124 -10.35 -1.18 -0.37
C ASP A 124 -10.09 -0.81 1.10
N ILE A 125 -9.82 -1.82 1.91
CA ILE A 125 -9.34 -1.71 3.28
C ILE A 125 -7.94 -2.31 3.31
N LEU A 126 -6.94 -1.45 3.42
CA LEU A 126 -5.54 -1.83 3.56
C LEU A 126 -5.23 -2.06 5.04
N SER A 127 -4.43 -3.07 5.34
CA SER A 127 -4.04 -3.37 6.72
C SER A 127 -2.64 -3.94 6.85
N VAL A 128 -1.92 -3.50 7.89
CA VAL A 128 -0.59 -4.00 8.24
C VAL A 128 -0.74 -5.02 9.35
N TRP A 129 -0.06 -6.15 9.20
CA TRP A 129 -0.10 -7.26 10.11
C TRP A 129 1.31 -7.74 10.48
N TRP A 130 1.43 -8.33 11.66
CA TRP A 130 2.62 -9.03 12.10
C TRP A 130 2.21 -10.31 12.83
N GLN A 131 3.14 -11.27 12.89
CA GLN A 131 2.92 -12.52 13.60
C GLN A 131 3.68 -12.50 14.93
N GLY A 132 2.95 -12.73 16.02
CA GLY A 132 3.52 -12.82 17.36
C GLY A 132 4.33 -14.09 17.59
N GLN A 133 5.04 -14.13 18.72
CA GLN A 133 5.78 -15.34 19.14
C GLN A 133 4.83 -16.53 19.41
N ASP A 134 3.57 -16.23 19.72
CA ASP A 134 2.46 -17.17 19.88
C ASP A 134 1.87 -17.66 18.53
N GLN A 135 2.51 -17.27 17.42
CA GLN A 135 2.09 -17.53 16.05
C GLN A 135 0.73 -16.92 15.68
N GLN A 136 0.19 -16.01 16.51
CA GLN A 136 -1.05 -15.31 16.22
C GLN A 136 -0.80 -14.11 15.32
N TRP A 137 -1.76 -13.82 14.46
CA TRP A 137 -1.74 -12.64 13.60
C TRP A 137 -2.32 -11.44 14.34
N HIS A 138 -1.55 -10.37 14.41
CA HIS A 138 -1.94 -9.11 15.01
C HIS A 138 -2.00 -8.02 13.95
N ARG A 139 -3.10 -7.26 13.94
CA ARG A 139 -3.24 -6.09 13.07
C ARG A 139 -2.61 -4.90 13.75
N GLU A 140 -1.61 -4.32 13.11
CA GLU A 140 -0.92 -3.12 13.57
C GLU A 140 -1.71 -1.86 13.19
N ASP A 141 -2.19 -1.82 11.96
CA ASP A 141 -2.85 -0.63 11.42
C ASP A 141 -3.81 -1.00 10.28
N ALA A 142 -4.77 -0.11 10.01
CA ALA A 142 -5.65 -0.19 8.87
C ALA A 142 -6.07 1.20 8.37
N ALA A 143 -6.28 1.31 7.06
CA ALA A 143 -6.88 2.48 6.44
C ALA A 143 -7.69 2.07 5.20
N SER A 144 -8.81 2.75 4.96
CA SER A 144 -9.69 2.49 3.81
C SER A 144 -9.70 3.63 2.81
N TYR A 145 -10.04 3.37 1.55
CA TYR A 145 -10.38 4.41 0.60
C TYR A 145 -11.70 4.09 -0.10
N ASP A 146 -12.39 5.14 -0.54
CA ASP A 146 -13.70 5.03 -1.17
C ASP A 146 -13.61 4.52 -2.62
N PRO A 147 -14.69 3.93 -3.15
CA PRO A 147 -14.83 3.61 -4.57
C PRO A 147 -14.38 4.73 -5.51
N TYR A 148 -13.84 4.33 -6.65
CA TYR A 148 -13.42 5.18 -7.76
C TYR A 148 -12.41 6.26 -7.35
N PRO A 149 -11.26 5.87 -6.74
CA PRO A 149 -10.23 6.83 -6.40
C PRO A 149 -9.71 7.55 -7.67
N PRO A 150 -9.38 8.86 -7.60
CA PRO A 150 -8.97 9.62 -8.77
C PRO A 150 -7.73 9.05 -9.46
N GLU A 151 -7.78 8.96 -10.78
CA GLU A 151 -6.68 8.47 -11.61
C GLU A 151 -5.41 9.33 -11.42
N GLY A 152 -4.27 8.66 -11.25
CA GLY A 152 -2.94 9.25 -11.10
C GLY A 152 -2.66 9.88 -9.73
N GLN A 153 -3.64 9.99 -8.82
CA GLN A 153 -3.47 10.72 -7.57
C GLN A 153 -3.05 9.82 -6.41
N ALA A 154 -2.09 10.29 -5.63
CA ALA A 154 -1.79 9.71 -4.33
C ALA A 154 -2.79 10.22 -3.28
N LEU A 155 -3.45 9.29 -2.62
CA LEU A 155 -4.28 9.52 -1.45
C LEU A 155 -3.40 9.72 -0.22
N GLN A 156 -3.88 10.52 0.73
CA GLN A 156 -3.25 10.80 2.01
C GLN A 156 -4.16 10.39 3.17
N ARG A 157 -3.56 9.94 4.26
CA ARG A 157 -4.30 9.52 5.44
C ARG A 157 -4.98 10.71 6.13
N SER A 158 -6.26 10.54 6.45
CA SER A 158 -7.09 11.41 7.29
C SER A 158 -7.93 10.51 8.20
N GLY A 159 -7.50 10.34 9.46
CA GLY A 159 -8.09 9.35 10.37
C GLY A 159 -7.87 7.93 9.86
N ASP A 160 -8.95 7.14 9.73
CA ASP A 160 -8.90 5.77 9.20
C ASP A 160 -9.18 5.68 7.70
N LYS A 161 -9.17 6.83 7.01
CA LYS A 161 -9.35 6.91 5.56
C LYS A 161 -8.13 7.45 4.84
N LEU A 162 -7.97 7.04 3.59
CA LEU A 162 -7.08 7.58 2.59
C LEU A 162 -7.93 8.38 1.60
N VAL A 163 -7.72 9.69 1.54
CA VAL A 163 -8.50 10.63 0.73
C VAL A 163 -7.59 11.38 -0.25
N PRO A 164 -8.12 11.87 -1.38
CA PRO A 164 -7.34 12.70 -2.29
C PRO A 164 -6.74 13.90 -1.55
N ALA A 165 -5.47 14.19 -1.79
CA ALA A 165 -4.85 15.39 -1.25
C ALA A 165 -5.51 16.61 -1.92
N TYR A 166 -6.39 17.30 -1.21
CA TYR A 166 -6.88 18.60 -1.68
C TYR A 166 -5.71 19.57 -1.68
N SER A 167 -5.22 19.95 -2.86
CA SER A 167 -4.43 21.17 -2.99
C SER A 167 -5.36 22.32 -2.66
N TYR A 168 -5.30 22.83 -1.43
CA TYR A 168 -5.71 24.20 -1.18
C TYR A 168 -4.74 25.07 -1.97
N ALA A 169 -5.10 25.39 -3.21
CA ALA A 169 -4.58 26.57 -3.86
C ALA A 169 -5.00 27.74 -2.99
N SER A 170 -4.07 28.22 -2.15
CA SER A 170 -4.17 29.52 -1.51
C SER A 170 -4.45 30.55 -2.61
N ARG A 171 -5.69 31.06 -2.61
CA ARG A 171 -6.06 32.27 -3.34
C ARG A 171 -5.59 33.49 -2.57
#